data_AF-A0A2E9IJ46-F1
#
_entry.id   AF-A0A2E9IJ46-F1
#
_cell.length_a   1.000
_cell.length_b   1.000
_cell.length_c   1.000
_cell.angle_alpha   90.00
_cell.angle_beta   90.00
_cell.angle_gamma   90.00
#
_symmetry.space_group_name_H-M   'P 1'
#
loop_
_entity.id
_entity.type
_entity.pdbx_description
1 polymer ?
#
loop_
_entity_poly.entity_id
_entity_poly.type
_entity_poly.pdbx_seq_one_letter_code
_entity_poly.pdbx_strand_id
1 'polypeptide(L)' 'MCPKCDCIEVFSYLEQTRSSDEPETRMLTCKECLHGWREY' A
#
# COMPACT_ATOMS: atom_id res chain seq x y z
N MET A 1 -8.54 -1.70 4.29
CA MET A 1 -8.62 -1.79 5.76
C MET A 1 -7.27 -2.26 6.27
N CYS A 2 -6.69 -1.61 7.28
CA CYS A 2 -5.37 -1.95 7.79
C CYS A 2 -5.39 -3.34 8.44
N PRO A 3 -4.52 -4.28 8.03
CA PRO A 3 -4.51 -5.64 8.57
C PRO A 3 -4.05 -5.72 10.04
N LYS A 4 -3.53 -4.61 10.60
CA LYS A 4 -2.97 -4.57 11.95
C LYS A 4 -3.88 -3.94 13.00
N CYS A 5 -4.66 -2.94 12.60
CA CYS A 5 -5.45 -2.13 13.54
C CYS A 5 -6.87 -1.85 13.02
N ASP A 6 -7.29 -2.48 11.93
CA ASP A 6 -8.63 -2.34 11.33
C ASP A 6 -8.99 -0.92 10.86
N CYS A 7 -8.03 -0.01 10.83
CA CYS A 7 -8.25 1.36 10.35
C CYS A 7 -8.68 1.38 8.87
N ILE A 8 -9.64 2.23 8.55
CA ILE A 8 -10.19 2.38 7.20
C ILE A 8 -9.39 3.41 6.39
N GLU A 9 -8.85 4.43 7.06
CA GLU A 9 -8.06 5.50 6.43
C GLU A 9 -6.62 5.03 6.15
N VAL A 10 -6.28 4.98 4.86
CA VAL A 10 -4.97 4.57 4.37
C VAL A 10 -4.51 5.51 3.28
N PHE A 11 -3.21 5.81 3.25
CA PHE A 11 -2.57 6.49 2.13
C PHE A 11 -2.20 5.44 1.08
N SER A 12 -2.63 5.66 -0.17
CA SER A 12 -2.27 4.79 -1.30
C SER A 12 -1.45 5.58 -2.31
N TYR A 13 -0.33 5.02 -2.75
CA TYR A 13 0.43 5.52 -3.89
C TYR A 13 0.88 4.36 -4.78
N LEU A 14 1.07 4.66 -6.05
CA LEU A 14 1.49 3.68 -7.05
C LEU A 14 2.99 3.82 -7.25
N GLU A 15 3.70 2.72 -7.12
CA GLU A 15 5.15 2.68 -7.30
C GLU A 15 5.50 1.58 -8.30
N GLN A 16 6.23 1.96 -9.34
CA GLN A 16 6.81 1.00 -10.25
C GLN A 16 8.11 0.46 -9.67
N THR A 17 8.04 -0.76 -9.12
CA THR A 17 9.18 -1.42 -8.45
C THR A 17 10.00 -2.30 -9.39
N ARG A 18 9.53 -2.51 -10.63
CA ARG A 18 10.13 -3.40 -11.63
C ARG A 18 10.14 -2.80 -13.04
N SER A 19 10.78 -3.52 -13.97
CA SER A 19 10.77 -3.21 -15.39
C SER A 19 9.35 -2.91 -15.89
N SER A 20 9.25 -2.04 -16.89
CA SER A 20 8.00 -1.51 -17.46
C SER A 20 6.98 -2.56 -17.95
N ASP A 21 7.32 -3.84 -17.94
CA ASP A 21 6.49 -4.97 -18.36
C ASP A 21 5.59 -5.50 -17.23
N GLU A 22 5.90 -5.18 -15.96
CA GLU A 22 5.14 -5.65 -14.80
C GLU A 22 4.12 -4.59 -14.34
N PRO A 23 2.96 -5.02 -13.80
CA PRO A 23 1.96 -4.09 -13.26
C PRO A 23 2.52 -3.31 -12.08
N GLU A 24 2.15 -2.03 -12.02
CA GLU A 24 2.46 -1.13 -10.92
C GLU A 24 2.01 -1.69 -9.57
N THR A 25 2.90 -1.63 -8.58
CA THR A 25 2.57 -2.10 -7.24
C THR A 25 1.93 -0.95 -6.46
N ARG A 26 0.75 -1.19 -5.89
CA ARG A 26 0.11 -0.21 -5.02
C ARG A 26 0.67 -0.36 -3.61
N MET A 27 1.32 0.70 -3.14
CA MET A 27 1.78 0.81 -1.76
C MET A 27 0.71 1.45 -0.91
N LEU A 28 0.39 0.83 0.22
CA LEU A 28 -0.61 1.27 1.18
C LEU A 28 0.05 1.51 2.53
N THR A 29 -0.24 2.65 3.14
CA THR A 29 0.25 3.00 4.49
C THR A 29 -0.91 3.42 5.38
N CYS A 30 -1.06 2.75 6.52
CA CYS A 30 -2.08 3.11 7.50
C CYS A 30 -1.82 4.49 8.11
N LYS A 31 -2.86 5.32 8.20
CA LYS A 31 -2.77 6.66 8.81
C LYS A 31 -2.58 6.62 10.33
N GLU A 32 -3.12 5.62 11.02
CA GLU A 32 -3.03 5.51 12.49
C GLU A 32 -1.77 4.80 12.97
N CYS A 33 -1.50 3.59 12.47
CA CYS A 33 -0.40 2.75 12.99
C CYS A 33 0.86 2.77 12.11
N LEU A 34 0.85 3.51 11.00
CA LEU A 34 1.95 3.63 10.04
C LEU A 34 2.44 2.30 9.46
N HIS A 35 1.62 1.24 9.53
CA HIS A 35 1.91 -0.03 8.89
C HIS A 35 1.84 0.13 7.36
N GLY A 36 2.91 -0.22 6.66
CA GLY A 36 2.98 -0.25 5.21
C GLY A 36 2.82 -1.67 4.66
N TRP A 37 2.03 -1.84 3.61
CA TRP A 37 1.89 -3.11 2.88
C TRP A 37 1.67 -2.89 1.39
N ARG A 38 1.82 -3.97 0.63
CA ARG A 38 1.73 -3.98 -0.84
C ARG A 38 0.42 -4.63 -1.25
N GLU A 39 -0.29 -4.01 -2.18
CA GLU A 39 -1.44 -4.58 -2.88
C GLU A 39 -1.01 -4.87 -4.33
N TYR A 40 -1.24 -6.11 -4.75
CA TYR A 40 -1.00 -6.62 -6.10
C TYR A 40 -2.32 -6.71 -6.87
#